data_AF-A0A359EAR2-F1
#
_entry.id   AF-A0A359EAR2-F1
#
_cell.length_a   1.000
_cell.length_b   1.000
_cell.length_c   1.000
_cell.angle_alpha   90.00
_cell.angle_beta   90.00
_cell.angle_gamma   90.00
#
_symmetry.space_group_name_H-M   'P 1'
#
loop_
_entity.id
_entity.type
_entity.pdbx_description
1 polymer ?
#
loop_
_entity_poly.entity_id
_entity_poly.type
_entity_poly.pdbx_seq_one_letter_code
_entity_poly.pdbx_strand_id
1 'polypeptide(L)'
;MVVVAFGLSAVALGVMLGAFAITRSQAGILTVMFPMTLSALGGAWWQLEVTPPLFQKVVQVLPSTWAMKGFNEVIVKGGGPLDVLSICLVLLGFALIFFLIGIKRLRFE
;
A
#
# COMPACT_ATOMS: atom_id res chain seq x y z
N MET A 1 11.81 -1.82 -9.25
CA MET A 1 11.43 -2.85 -8.26
C MET A 1 10.33 -2.35 -7.32
N VAL A 2 10.56 -1.25 -6.58
CA VAL A 2 9.57 -0.67 -5.65
C VAL A 2 8.22 -0.39 -6.33
N VAL A 3 8.21 0.23 -7.51
CA VAL A 3 6.98 0.52 -8.28
C VAL A 3 6.19 -0.76 -8.59
N VAL A 4 6.87 -1.84 -8.98
CA VAL A 4 6.22 -3.11 -9.33
C VAL A 4 5.64 -3.76 -8.07
N ALA A 5 6.40 -3.81 -6.97
CA ALA A 5 5.93 -4.37 -5.70
C ALA A 5 4.75 -3.57 -5.13
N PHE A 6 4.82 -2.24 -5.17
CA PHE A 6 3.73 -1.37 -4.74
C PHE A 6 2.50 -1.50 -5.65
N GLY A 7 2.69 -1.56 -6.97
CA GLY A 7 1.62 -1.79 -7.93
C GLY A 7 0.88 -3.10 -7.67
N LEU A 8 1.60 -4.19 -7.42
CA LEU A 8 1.01 -5.47 -7.03
C LEU A 8 0.22 -5.37 -5.72
N SER A 9 0.76 -4.69 -4.70
CA SER A 9 0.05 -4.44 -3.46
C SER A 9 -1.23 -3.62 -3.67
N ALA A 10 -1.19 -2.60 -4.54
CA ALA A 10 -2.33 -1.75 -4.83
C ALA A 10 -3.42 -2.50 -5.61
N VAL A 11 -3.04 -3.32 -6.60
CA VAL A 11 -3.96 -4.18 -7.34
C VAL A 11 -4.62 -5.19 -6.39
N ALA A 12 -3.84 -5.87 -5.55
CA ALA A 12 -4.36 -6.82 -4.57
C ALA A 12 -5.32 -6.16 -3.57
N LEU A 13 -5.02 -4.93 -3.12
CA LEU A 13 -5.92 -4.13 -2.30
C LEU A 13 -7.23 -3.82 -3.06
N GLY A 14 -7.15 -3.43 -4.34
CA GLY A 14 -8.33 -3.20 -5.18
C GLY A 14 -9.21 -4.45 -5.31
N VAL A 15 -8.60 -5.62 -5.53
CA VAL A 15 -9.32 -6.92 -5.56
C VAL A 15 -9.99 -7.20 -4.22
N MET A 16 -9.28 -7.00 -3.11
CA MET A 16 -9.82 -7.18 -1.77
C MET A 16 -11.04 -6.27 -1.54
N LEU A 17 -10.91 -4.97 -1.80
CA LEU A 17 -11.98 -3.99 -1.64
C LEU A 17 -13.18 -4.31 -2.53
N GLY A 18 -12.93 -4.73 -3.78
CA GLY A 18 -13.96 -5.18 -4.71
C GLY A 18 -14.74 -6.38 -4.18
N ALA A 19 -14.08 -7.34 -3.54
CA ALA A 19 -14.73 -8.50 -2.93
C ALA A 19 -15.61 -8.16 -1.71
N PHE A 20 -15.38 -7.02 -1.06
CA PHE A 20 -16.23 -6.51 0.04
C PHE A 20 -17.34 -5.57 -0.43
N ALA A 21 -17.29 -5.09 -1.67
CA ALA A 21 -18.30 -4.18 -2.21
C ALA A 21 -19.60 -4.94 -2.51
N ILE A 22 -20.71 -4.46 -1.98
CA ILE A 22 -22.05 -5.01 -2.20
C ILE A 22 -22.67 -4.41 -3.47
N THR A 23 -22.38 -3.14 -3.76
CA THR A 23 -22.92 -2.42 -4.92
C THR A 23 -21.80 -1.85 -5.80
N ARG A 24 -22.12 -1.64 -7.09
CA ARG A 24 -21.18 -0.98 -8.04
C ARG A 24 -20.78 0.43 -7.58
N SER A 25 -21.72 1.17 -6.99
CA SER A 25 -21.45 2.50 -6.44
C SER A 25 -20.48 2.44 -5.25
N GLN A 26 -20.68 1.47 -4.34
CA GLN A 26 -19.77 1.26 -3.22
C GLN A 26 -18.37 0.87 -3.70
N ALA A 27 -18.26 -0.01 -4.70
CA ALA A 27 -16.97 -0.36 -5.30
C ALA A 27 -16.24 0.87 -5.83
N GLY A 28 -16.94 1.77 -6.55
CA GLY A 28 -16.37 3.01 -7.05
C GLY A 28 -15.93 3.99 -5.95
N ILE A 29 -16.67 4.09 -4.84
CA ILE A 29 -16.27 4.95 -3.71
C ILE A 29 -15.04 4.36 -3.00
N LEU A 30 -15.02 3.04 -2.77
CA LEU A 30 -13.90 2.36 -2.09
C LEU A 30 -12.59 2.51 -2.86
N THR A 31 -12.63 2.41 -4.20
CA THR A 31 -11.43 2.56 -5.04
C THR A 31 -10.86 3.98 -5.07
N VAL A 32 -11.63 5.00 -4.69
CA VAL A 32 -11.15 6.39 -4.59
C VAL A 32 -10.75 6.72 -3.16
N MET A 33 -11.61 6.39 -2.20
CA MET A 33 -11.42 6.76 -0.80
C MET A 33 -10.16 6.12 -0.22
N PHE A 34 -9.95 4.81 -0.43
CA PHE A 34 -8.80 4.11 0.16
C PHE A 34 -7.46 4.65 -0.35
N PRO A 35 -7.21 4.79 -1.66
CA PRO A 35 -5.96 5.37 -2.14
C PRO A 35 -5.73 6.80 -1.65
N MET A 36 -6.78 7.63 -1.57
CA MET A 36 -6.65 8.99 -1.02
C MET A 36 -6.23 8.96 0.46
N THR A 37 -6.92 8.17 1.30
CA THR A 37 -6.58 8.04 2.72
C THR A 37 -5.18 7.45 2.92
N LEU A 38 -4.82 6.43 2.13
CA LEU A 38 -3.48 5.83 2.17
C LEU A 38 -2.40 6.82 1.74
N SER A 39 -2.68 7.69 0.77
CA SER A 39 -1.74 8.72 0.31
C SER A 39 -1.53 9.79 1.37
N ALA A 40 -2.61 10.23 2.02
CA ALA A 40 -2.55 11.18 3.12
C ALA A 40 -1.73 10.60 4.29
N LEU A 41 -2.08 9.41 4.78
CA LEU A 41 -1.44 8.84 5.97
C LEU A 41 -0.05 8.26 5.70
N GLY A 42 0.18 7.70 4.52
CA GLY A 42 1.40 6.98 4.17
C GLY A 42 2.60 7.86 3.80
N GLY A 43 2.49 9.17 4.00
CA GLY A 43 3.56 10.12 3.74
C GLY A 43 3.74 10.47 2.26
N ALA A 44 2.71 10.28 1.43
CA ALA A 44 2.75 10.72 0.03
C ALA A 44 2.42 12.21 -0.12
N TRP A 45 1.62 12.76 0.80
CA TRP A 45 1.29 14.20 0.82
C TRP A 45 2.32 15.04 1.60
N TRP A 46 2.91 14.48 2.64
CA TRP A 46 3.93 15.12 3.45
C TRP A 46 4.98 14.11 3.89
N GLN A 47 6.18 14.57 4.19
CA GLN A 47 7.27 13.74 4.69
C GLN A 47 6.91 13.15 6.06
N LEU A 48 7.07 11.85 6.24
CA LEU A 48 6.68 11.20 7.49
C LEU A 48 7.53 11.70 8.68
N GLU A 49 8.75 12.14 8.41
CA GLU A 49 9.71 12.65 9.38
C GLU A 49 9.19 13.87 10.15
N VAL A 50 8.29 14.68 9.57
CA VAL A 50 7.74 15.87 10.24
C VAL A 50 6.58 15.56 11.19
N THR A 51 6.09 14.32 11.21
CA THR A 51 4.94 13.91 12.04
C THR A 51 5.36 13.42 13.43
N PRO A 52 4.46 13.44 14.43
CA PRO A 52 4.77 12.94 15.77
C PRO A 52 5.23 11.46 15.79
N PRO A 53 6.09 11.05 16.73
CA PRO A 53 6.66 9.69 16.77
C PRO A 53 5.61 8.56 16.82
N LEU A 54 4.47 8.81 17.49
CA LEU A 54 3.38 7.85 17.55
C LEU A 54 2.76 7.63 16.15
N PHE A 55 2.55 8.69 15.39
CA PHE A 55 2.01 8.62 14.04
C PHE A 55 2.93 7.81 13.13
N GLN A 56 4.23 8.08 13.16
CA GLN A 56 5.24 7.37 12.37
C GLN A 56 5.23 5.85 12.62
N LYS A 57 4.96 5.42 13.85
CA LYS A 57 4.85 3.99 14.20
C LYS A 57 3.55 3.37 13.71
N VAL A 58 2.41 4.05 13.91
CA VAL A 58 1.09 3.53 13.55
C VAL A 58 0.98 3.34 12.03
N VAL A 59 1.42 4.31 11.24
CA VAL A 59 1.28 4.26 9.78
C VAL A 59 2.17 3.20 9.10
N GLN A 60 3.06 2.51 9.81
CA GLN A 60 3.84 1.39 9.27
C GLN A 60 2.95 0.21 8.83
N VAL A 61 1.70 0.15 9.28
CA VAL A 61 0.74 -0.88 8.84
C VAL A 61 0.19 -0.62 7.42
N LEU A 62 0.53 0.53 6.82
CA LEU A 62 0.02 0.94 5.51
C LEU A 62 1.06 0.64 4.42
N PRO A 63 0.67 0.04 3.28
CA PRO A 63 1.60 -0.23 2.18
C PRO A 63 2.17 1.05 1.56
N SER A 64 1.42 2.15 1.57
CA SER A 64 1.87 3.46 1.07
C SER A 64 3.09 3.99 1.85
N THR A 65 3.16 3.76 3.15
CA THR A 65 4.32 4.13 3.99
C THR A 65 5.61 3.45 3.53
N TRP A 66 5.52 2.16 3.20
CA TRP A 66 6.67 1.40 2.71
C TRP A 66 7.07 1.82 1.30
N ALA A 67 6.10 2.13 0.44
CA ALA A 67 6.37 2.66 -0.89
C ALA A 67 7.13 3.99 -0.81
N MET A 68 6.68 4.93 0.03
CA MET A 68 7.35 6.23 0.22
C MET A 68 8.77 6.07 0.77
N LYS A 69 8.99 5.16 1.72
CA LYS A 69 10.34 4.81 2.18
C LYS A 69 11.22 4.29 1.03
N GLY A 70 10.70 3.39 0.20
CA GLY A 70 11.42 2.87 -0.95
C GLY A 70 11.76 3.94 -1.99
N PHE A 71 10.85 4.89 -2.22
CA PHE A 71 11.12 6.04 -3.08
C PHE A 71 12.19 6.96 -2.49
N ASN A 72 12.14 7.26 -1.20
CA ASN A 72 13.16 8.06 -0.55
C ASN A 72 14.55 7.40 -0.58
N GLU A 73 14.63 6.09 -0.37
CA GLU A 73 15.91 5.35 -0.49
C GLU A 73 16.53 5.47 -1.89
N VAL A 74 15.73 5.27 -2.95
CA VAL A 74 16.27 5.29 -4.32
C VAL A 74 16.51 6.71 -4.81
N ILE A 75 15.54 7.61 -4.62
CA ILE A 75 15.54 8.95 -5.23
C ILE A 75 16.37 9.94 -4.42
N VAL A 76 16.23 9.94 -3.09
CA VAL A 76 16.86 10.94 -2.23
C VAL A 76 18.25 10.48 -1.78
N LYS A 77 18.38 9.20 -1.41
CA LYS A 77 19.64 8.65 -0.88
C LYS A 77 20.53 8.00 -1.93
N GLY A 78 20.03 7.80 -3.15
CA GLY A 78 20.79 7.15 -4.23
C GLY A 78 21.07 5.66 -3.96
N GLY A 79 20.25 5.01 -3.14
CA GLY A 79 20.38 3.60 -2.79
C GLY A 79 20.19 2.67 -3.99
N GLY A 80 20.90 1.54 -3.96
CA GLY A 80 20.85 0.51 -4.98
C GLY A 80 19.69 -0.49 -4.80
N PRO A 81 19.61 -1.51 -5.68
CA PRO A 81 18.56 -2.53 -5.62
C PRO A 81 18.50 -3.32 -4.31
N LEU A 82 19.64 -3.53 -3.66
CA LEU A 82 19.73 -4.27 -2.40
C LEU A 82 19.14 -3.48 -1.23
N ASP A 83 19.24 -2.14 -1.26
CA ASP A 83 18.78 -1.26 -0.18
C ASP A 83 17.25 -1.24 -0.08
N VAL A 84 16.55 -1.48 -1.20
CA VAL A 84 15.08 -1.56 -1.26
C VAL A 84 14.54 -2.98 -1.22
N LEU A 85 15.40 -4.00 -1.12
CA LEU A 85 14.96 -5.40 -1.20
C LEU A 85 13.98 -5.73 -0.07
N SER A 86 14.33 -5.39 1.17
CA SER A 86 13.46 -5.59 2.34
C SER A 86 12.13 -4.83 2.20
N ILE A 87 12.16 -3.61 1.65
CA ILE A 87 10.95 -2.81 1.40
C ILE A 87 10.05 -3.50 0.36
N CYS A 88 10.64 -4.02 -0.72
CA CYS A 88 9.91 -4.77 -1.73
C CYS A 88 9.29 -6.04 -1.17
N LEU A 89 10.00 -6.78 -0.29
CA LEU A 89 9.47 -7.97 0.36
C LEU A 89 8.26 -7.66 1.25
N VAL A 90 8.30 -6.55 1.99
CA VAL A 90 7.16 -6.11 2.81
C VAL A 90 5.95 -5.75 1.92
N LEU A 91 6.16 -5.02 0.83
CA LEU A 91 5.10 -4.69 -0.13
C LEU A 91 4.49 -5.94 -0.78
N LEU A 92 5.32 -6.93 -1.11
CA LEU A 92 4.84 -8.23 -1.62
C LEU A 92 4.08 -9.01 -0.54
N GLY A 93 4.48 -8.90 0.72
CA GLY A 93 3.72 -9.43 1.86
C GLY A 93 2.33 -8.82 1.97
N PHE A 94 2.21 -7.49 1.83
CA PHE A 94 0.90 -6.83 1.73
C PHE A 94 0.09 -7.32 0.54
N ALA A 95 0.71 -7.43 -0.64
CA ALA A 95 0.04 -7.94 -1.83
C ALA A 95 -0.52 -9.35 -1.60
N LEU A 96 0.28 -10.25 -1.01
CA LEU A 96 -0.15 -11.61 -0.68
C LEU A 96 -1.31 -11.61 0.31
N ILE A 97 -1.24 -10.82 1.39
CA ILE A 97 -2.30 -10.75 2.39
C ILE A 97 -3.61 -10.24 1.78
N PHE A 98 -3.58 -9.11 1.07
CA PHE A 98 -4.78 -8.54 0.45
C PHE A 98 -5.38 -9.49 -0.59
N PHE A 99 -4.52 -10.13 -1.39
CA PHE A 99 -4.97 -11.09 -2.40
C PHE A 99 -5.63 -12.32 -1.77
N LEU A 100 -5.04 -12.90 -0.73
CA LEU A 100 -5.61 -14.04 0.00
C LEU A 100 -6.95 -13.70 0.65
N ILE A 101 -7.08 -12.50 1.24
CA ILE A 101 -8.35 -12.03 1.80
C ILE A 101 -9.38 -11.83 0.69
N GLY A 102 -8.98 -11.21 -0.41
CA GLY A 102 -9.82 -11.00 -1.59
C GLY A 102 -10.36 -12.32 -2.15
N ILE A 103 -9.48 -13.30 -2.40
CA ILE A 103 -9.88 -14.63 -2.89
C ILE A 103 -10.84 -15.33 -1.94
N LYS A 104 -10.55 -15.34 -0.64
CA LYS A 104 -11.43 -16.00 0.35
C LYS A 104 -12.81 -15.38 0.40
N ARG A 105 -12.93 -14.09 0.07
CA ARG A 105 -14.20 -13.36 0.09
C ARG A 105 -14.93 -13.43 -1.25
N LEU A 106 -14.22 -13.54 -2.36
CA LEU A 106 -14.77 -13.85 -3.67
C LEU A 106 -15.44 -15.23 -3.61
N ARG A 107 -16.76 -15.22 -3.46
CA ARG A 107 -17.59 -16.40 -3.62
C ARG A 107 -17.56 -16.76 -5.09
N PHE A 108 -16.89 -17.86 -5.43
CA PHE A 108 -17.01 -18.49 -6.75
C PHE A 108 -18.41 -19.10 -6.83
N GLU A 109 -19.37 -18.35 -7.36
CA GLU A 109 -20.59 -18.92 -7.94
C GLU A 109 -20.29 -19.42 -9.37
#